data_AF-A0A662BFB1-F1
#
_entry.id   AF-A0A662BFB1-F1
#
_cell.length_a   1.000
_cell.length_b   1.000
_cell.length_c   1.000
_cell.angle_alpha   90.00
_cell.angle_beta   90.00
_cell.angle_gamma   90.00
#
_symmetry.space_group_name_H-M   'P 1'
#
loop_
_entity.id
_entity.type
_entity.pdbx_description
1 polymer ?
#
loop_
_entity_poly.entity_id
_entity_poly.type
_entity_poly.pdbx_seq_one_letter_code
_entity_poly.pdbx_strand_id
1 'polypeptide(L)'
;MKKNKKYLISVLFILISYATFAGGFIIISPNGNKTTRPHPHHPHYTLEVRSLKVDVKIKDQYAFTTIDQVFYNPSNRNLEGYFLFPVPKGAIIKNFSMEINGKKMQAELLDAAKARKIYEDIVRKLKDPALLEYSNQSLFRVRIFPIEANKEKRIHISYSEVLEKDNNTVEYVFPLNTKKYTAAPLKNTSFKIELNSESKIKTIYSPTHEMEINRKGEKRAIIGFEANILKPDRDMKLFIGYTKSKIGVSTLSYKEANEPGFFMINISPGLVTDKNKIISKDITFVLDVSGSMAGKKMEQ
;
A
#
# COMPACT_ATOMS: atom_id res chain seq x y z
N MET A 1 -0.64 -60.54 -21.99
CA MET A 1 -1.88 -59.84 -21.59
C MET A 1 -1.95 -59.85 -20.06
N LYS A 2 -2.40 -58.84 -19.31
CA LYS A 2 -3.09 -57.57 -19.61
C LYS A 2 -2.45 -56.43 -18.78
N LYS A 3 -2.23 -55.25 -19.38
CA LYS A 3 -1.92 -54.01 -18.62
C LYS A 3 -3.20 -53.52 -17.92
N ASN A 4 -3.10 -53.11 -16.66
CA ASN A 4 -4.10 -52.25 -16.01
C ASN A 4 -3.42 -51.01 -15.44
N LYS A 5 -3.33 -49.93 -16.24
CA LYS A 5 -3.04 -48.59 -15.73
C LYS A 5 -4.27 -48.07 -14.99
N LYS A 6 -4.16 -47.78 -13.69
CA LYS A 6 -5.09 -46.88 -13.02
C LYS A 6 -4.55 -45.46 -13.15
N TYR A 7 -5.23 -44.61 -13.91
CA TYR A 7 -4.94 -43.18 -13.97
C TYR A 7 -5.52 -42.51 -12.73
N LEU A 8 -4.67 -42.02 -11.83
CA LEU A 8 -5.10 -41.17 -10.73
C LEU A 8 -5.07 -39.72 -11.21
N ILE A 9 -6.26 -39.15 -11.46
CA ILE A 9 -6.40 -37.74 -11.81
C ILE A 9 -6.30 -36.92 -10.52
N SER A 10 -5.08 -36.52 -10.15
CA SER A 10 -4.85 -35.54 -9.09
C SER A 10 -5.12 -34.14 -9.63
N VAL A 11 -6.28 -33.58 -9.29
CA VAL A 11 -6.65 -32.20 -9.63
C VAL A 11 -5.67 -31.22 -8.96
N LEU A 12 -4.98 -30.44 -9.78
CA LEU A 12 -4.01 -29.43 -9.32
C LEU A 12 -4.75 -28.24 -8.71
N PHE A 13 -4.91 -28.24 -7.38
CA PHE A 13 -5.29 -27.03 -6.65
C PHE A 13 -4.10 -26.07 -6.61
N ILE A 14 -4.10 -25.09 -7.51
CA ILE A 14 -3.18 -23.96 -7.47
C ILE A 14 -3.59 -23.08 -6.28
N LEU A 15 -2.97 -23.28 -5.12
CA LEU A 15 -3.06 -22.33 -4.02
C LEU A 15 -2.24 -21.08 -4.38
N ILE A 16 -2.93 -20.03 -4.81
CA ILE A 16 -2.35 -18.71 -4.98
C ILE A 16 -2.09 -18.13 -3.59
N SER A 17 -0.83 -17.80 -3.30
CA SER A 17 -0.38 -17.29 -2.00
C SER A 17 -1.01 -15.94 -1.65
N TYR A 18 -1.34 -15.77 -0.36
CA TYR A 18 -2.07 -14.61 0.14
C TYR A 18 -1.22 -13.34 0.08
N ALA A 19 -1.76 -12.32 -0.60
CA ALA A 19 -1.28 -10.95 -0.45
C ALA A 19 -1.71 -10.38 0.92
N THR A 20 -0.96 -9.39 1.40
CA THR A 20 -1.46 -8.44 2.40
C THR A 20 -2.27 -7.33 1.69
N PHE A 21 -3.13 -6.65 2.43
CA PHE A 21 -4.07 -5.65 1.90
C PHE A 21 -4.26 -4.48 2.87
N ALA A 22 -4.80 -3.37 2.34
CA ALA A 22 -5.48 -2.18 2.91
C ALA A 22 -5.66 -1.21 1.72
N GLY A 23 -5.78 0.13 1.75
CA GLY A 23 -5.93 1.12 2.83
C GLY A 23 -7.39 1.27 3.27
N GLY A 24 -7.86 2.52 3.36
CA GLY A 24 -9.19 2.85 3.87
C GLY A 24 -10.32 2.67 2.85
N PHE A 25 -11.41 2.02 3.25
CA PHE A 25 -12.64 1.88 2.46
C PHE A 25 -13.89 2.04 3.33
N ILE A 26 -15.03 2.39 2.71
CA ILE A 26 -16.31 2.58 3.41
C ILE A 26 -17.29 1.47 3.02
N ILE A 27 -17.74 0.68 4.01
CA ILE A 27 -18.83 -0.29 3.83
C ILE A 27 -20.15 0.37 4.23
N ILE A 28 -21.17 0.28 3.38
CA ILE A 28 -22.53 0.73 3.71
C ILE A 28 -23.32 -0.41 4.33
N SER A 29 -23.95 -0.13 5.46
CA SER A 29 -24.80 -1.11 6.13
C SER A 29 -26.20 -1.12 5.50
N PRO A 30 -26.73 -2.27 5.06
CA PRO A 30 -28.16 -2.39 4.87
C PRO A 30 -28.86 -2.33 6.24
N ASN A 31 -30.00 -1.63 6.26
CA ASN A 31 -30.98 -1.50 7.35
C ASN A 31 -30.57 -0.78 8.65
N GLY A 32 -31.12 0.42 8.80
CA GLY A 32 -31.85 0.74 10.04
C GLY A 32 -33.18 -0.04 10.07
N ASN A 33 -33.69 -0.37 11.26
CA ASN A 33 -34.84 -1.25 11.46
C ASN A 33 -36.07 -0.93 10.59
N LYS A 34 -36.47 -1.88 9.72
CA LYS A 34 -37.87 -2.27 9.44
C LYS A 34 -37.94 -3.60 8.67
N THR A 35 -39.11 -4.23 8.76
CA THR A 35 -39.45 -5.62 8.40
C THR A 35 -39.03 -6.08 6.99
N THR A 36 -38.64 -7.35 6.89
CA THR A 36 -38.21 -8.02 5.65
C THR A 36 -39.32 -8.17 4.60
N ARG A 37 -39.12 -7.55 3.44
CA ARG A 37 -39.54 -8.10 2.14
C ARG A 37 -38.28 -8.57 1.40
N PRO A 38 -38.38 -9.46 0.39
CA PRO A 38 -37.27 -9.76 -0.50
C PRO A 38 -36.83 -8.46 -1.19
N HIS A 39 -35.69 -7.92 -0.80
CA HIS A 39 -35.18 -6.71 -1.42
C HIS A 39 -34.56 -7.09 -2.78
N PRO A 40 -34.83 -6.33 -3.85
CA PRO A 40 -34.02 -6.45 -5.07
C PRO A 40 -32.56 -6.24 -4.69
N HIS A 41 -31.63 -6.95 -5.32
CA HIS A 41 -30.20 -6.77 -5.10
C HIS A 41 -29.84 -5.29 -5.18
N HIS A 42 -29.65 -4.65 -4.02
CA HIS A 42 -29.14 -3.28 -4.00
C HIS A 42 -27.72 -3.34 -4.56
N PRO A 43 -27.40 -2.55 -5.61
CA PRO A 43 -26.01 -2.42 -6.00
C PRO A 43 -25.23 -1.96 -4.77
N HIS A 44 -24.12 -2.63 -4.47
CA HIS A 44 -23.23 -2.19 -3.40
C HIS A 44 -22.84 -0.75 -3.72
N TYR A 45 -23.27 0.20 -2.88
CA TYR A 45 -23.02 1.63 -3.06
C TYR A 45 -21.54 1.93 -2.75
N THR A 46 -20.68 1.46 -3.64
CA THR A 46 -19.25 1.63 -3.55
C THR A 46 -18.94 3.11 -3.81
N LEU A 47 -18.36 3.77 -2.80
CA LEU A 47 -17.93 5.17 -2.94
C LEU A 47 -16.69 5.21 -3.85
N GLU A 48 -16.57 6.28 -4.64
CA GLU A 48 -15.35 6.53 -5.40
C GLU A 48 -14.30 7.18 -4.50
N VAL A 49 -13.04 6.74 -4.58
CA VAL A 49 -11.91 7.47 -3.96
C VAL A 49 -11.39 8.49 -4.98
N ARG A 50 -11.71 9.77 -4.75
CA ARG A 50 -11.37 10.90 -5.63
C ARG A 50 -9.98 11.48 -5.39
N SER A 51 -9.43 11.28 -4.20
CA SER A 51 -8.03 11.54 -3.88
C SER A 51 -7.56 10.63 -2.75
N LEU A 52 -6.31 10.21 -2.82
CA LEU A 52 -5.57 9.55 -1.74
C LEU A 52 -4.18 10.18 -1.67
N LYS A 53 -3.95 11.03 -0.66
CA LYS A 53 -2.62 11.58 -0.38
C LYS A 53 -2.05 10.96 0.88
N VAL A 54 -0.83 10.47 0.80
CA VAL A 54 -0.13 9.82 1.91
C VAL A 54 1.24 10.45 2.10
N ASP A 55 1.39 11.18 3.21
CA ASP A 55 2.66 11.74 3.64
C ASP A 55 3.24 10.87 4.77
N VAL A 56 4.44 10.33 4.57
CA VAL A 56 5.13 9.43 5.50
C VAL A 56 6.45 10.06 5.93
N LYS A 57 6.75 10.05 7.23
CA LYS A 57 8.05 10.44 7.78
C LYS A 57 8.68 9.24 8.46
N ILE A 58 9.79 8.75 7.90
CA ILE A 58 10.52 7.60 8.43
C ILE A 58 11.82 8.11 9.06
N LYS A 59 12.00 7.89 10.36
CA LYS A 59 13.29 8.02 11.05
C LYS A 59 13.78 6.64 11.50
N ASP A 60 14.78 6.12 10.80
CA ASP A 60 15.37 4.80 11.04
C ASP A 60 14.32 3.65 10.96
N GLN A 61 13.78 3.19 12.10
CA GLN A 61 12.70 2.18 12.18
C GLN A 61 11.33 2.78 12.55
N TYR A 62 11.23 4.06 12.90
CA TYR A 62 9.97 4.69 13.29
C TYR A 62 9.34 5.38 12.09
N ALA A 63 8.11 5.00 11.73
CA ALA A 63 7.34 5.68 10.72
C ALA A 63 6.16 6.44 11.34
N PHE A 64 5.91 7.64 10.83
CA PHE A 64 4.70 8.42 11.08
C PHE A 64 4.00 8.67 9.75
N THR A 65 2.82 8.09 9.59
CA THR A 65 2.03 8.14 8.36
C THR A 65 0.83 9.05 8.57
N THR A 66 0.59 9.95 7.62
CA THR A 66 -0.59 10.82 7.54
C THR A 66 -1.27 10.58 6.21
N ILE A 67 -2.59 10.37 6.25
CA ILE A 67 -3.43 10.12 5.09
C ILE A 67 -4.49 11.20 5.02
N ASP A 68 -4.67 11.80 3.85
CA ASP A 68 -5.86 12.58 3.45
C ASP A 68 -6.55 11.81 2.32
N GLN A 69 -7.80 11.41 2.53
CA GLN A 69 -8.57 10.60 1.59
C GLN A 69 -9.93 11.26 1.34
N VAL A 70 -10.25 11.48 0.07
CA VAL A 70 -11.51 12.07 -0.37
C VAL A 70 -12.38 10.99 -1.01
N PHE A 71 -13.53 10.71 -0.40
CA PHE A 71 -14.56 9.83 -0.94
C PHE A 71 -15.65 10.66 -1.64
N TYR A 72 -16.24 10.14 -2.71
CA TYR A 72 -17.40 10.73 -3.39
C TYR A 72 -18.56 9.73 -3.41
N ASN A 73 -19.76 10.24 -3.11
CA ASN A 73 -21.01 9.50 -3.19
C ASN A 73 -21.67 9.72 -4.56
N PRO A 74 -21.63 8.77 -5.50
CA PRO A 74 -22.27 8.89 -6.82
C PRO A 74 -23.79 8.69 -6.79
N SER A 75 -24.40 8.48 -5.63
CA SER A 75 -25.84 8.26 -5.52
C SER A 75 -26.63 9.54 -5.24
N ASN A 76 -27.90 9.51 -5.65
CA ASN A 76 -28.88 10.56 -5.40
C ASN A 76 -29.47 10.55 -3.97
N ARG A 77 -28.87 9.83 -3.02
CA ARG A 77 -29.37 9.71 -1.65
C ARG A 77 -28.26 9.84 -0.62
N ASN A 78 -28.63 10.31 0.58
CA ASN A 78 -27.72 10.28 1.72
C ASN A 78 -27.48 8.83 2.16
N LEU A 79 -26.22 8.49 2.42
CA LEU A 79 -25.78 7.16 2.81
C LEU A 79 -25.22 7.17 4.24
N GLU A 80 -25.25 5.99 4.85
CA GLU A 80 -24.58 5.69 6.12
C GLU A 80 -23.60 4.53 5.89
N GLY A 81 -22.40 4.63 6.45
CA GLY A 81 -21.41 3.56 6.33
C GLY A 81 -20.43 3.50 7.49
N TYR A 82 -19.52 2.54 7.40
CA TYR A 82 -18.38 2.37 8.29
C TYR A 82 -17.11 2.53 7.47
N PHE A 83 -16.31 3.55 7.79
CA PHE A 83 -14.92 3.61 7.36
C PHE A 83 -14.13 2.56 8.10
N LEU A 84 -13.47 1.70 7.35
CA LEU A 84 -12.55 0.68 7.83
C LEU A 84 -11.15 1.04 7.34
N PHE A 85 -10.22 1.21 8.27
CA PHE A 85 -8.79 1.36 7.98
C PHE A 85 -8.00 0.24 8.67
N PRO A 86 -7.39 -0.68 7.90
CA PRO A 86 -6.46 -1.66 8.42
C PRO A 86 -5.21 -0.98 8.94
N VAL A 87 -4.85 -1.28 10.18
CA VAL A 87 -3.77 -0.66 10.94
C VAL A 87 -2.62 -1.68 11.04
N PRO A 88 -1.40 -1.32 10.61
CA PRO A 88 -0.23 -2.20 10.74
C PRO A 88 -0.04 -2.70 12.19
N LYS A 89 0.54 -3.88 12.33
CA LYS A 89 0.71 -4.53 13.64
C LYS A 89 1.59 -3.66 14.54
N GLY A 90 1.10 -3.34 15.74
CA GLY A 90 1.80 -2.48 16.69
C GLY A 90 1.71 -0.97 16.37
N ALA A 91 1.02 -0.56 15.32
CA ALA A 91 0.81 0.86 15.03
C ALA A 91 -0.23 1.49 15.98
N ILE A 92 0.00 2.77 16.30
CA ILE A 92 -0.79 3.57 17.23
C ILE A 92 -1.45 4.70 16.45
N ILE A 93 -2.78 4.71 16.36
CA ILE A 93 -3.53 5.85 15.82
C ILE A 93 -3.26 7.08 16.69
N LYS A 94 -2.89 8.19 16.07
CA LYS A 94 -2.62 9.48 16.73
C LYS A 94 -3.76 10.45 16.53
N ASN A 95 -4.32 10.53 15.33
CA ASN A 95 -5.49 11.35 15.03
C ASN A 95 -6.40 10.65 14.02
N PHE A 96 -7.71 10.86 14.18
CA PHE A 96 -8.68 10.68 13.12
C PHE A 96 -9.62 11.89 13.11
N SER A 97 -9.84 12.48 11.93
CA SER A 97 -10.79 13.57 11.75
C SER A 97 -11.52 13.46 10.41
N MET A 98 -12.72 13.99 10.37
CA MET A 98 -13.59 14.03 9.20
C MET A 98 -13.99 15.48 8.92
N GLU A 99 -14.09 15.84 7.65
CA GLU A 99 -14.61 17.15 7.29
C GLU A 99 -16.15 17.13 7.25
N ILE A 100 -16.77 17.99 8.07
CA ILE A 100 -18.22 18.19 8.14
C ILE A 100 -18.48 19.69 7.95
N ASN A 101 -19.23 20.06 6.91
CA ASN A 101 -19.54 21.45 6.56
C ASN A 101 -18.31 22.39 6.52
N GLY A 102 -17.20 21.92 5.95
CA GLY A 102 -15.94 22.68 5.84
C GLY A 102 -15.11 22.75 7.13
N LYS A 103 -15.51 22.06 8.21
CA LYS A 103 -14.79 22.03 9.50
C LYS A 103 -14.27 20.62 9.79
N LYS A 104 -13.03 20.51 10.27
CA LYS A 104 -12.46 19.24 10.74
C LYS A 104 -13.04 18.89 12.11
N MET A 105 -13.75 17.77 12.18
CA MET A 105 -14.32 17.18 13.38
C MET A 105 -13.48 15.97 13.78
N GLN A 106 -12.91 15.95 14.98
CA GLN A 106 -12.16 14.81 15.50
C GLN A 106 -13.12 13.72 16.00
N ALA A 107 -12.83 12.45 15.72
CA ALA A 107 -13.64 11.35 16.27
C ALA A 107 -13.10 10.89 17.62
N GLU A 108 -14.02 10.50 18.51
CA GLU A 108 -13.68 9.83 19.77
C GLU A 108 -13.12 8.42 19.48
N LEU A 109 -11.96 8.11 20.06
CA LEU A 109 -11.25 6.87 19.81
C LEU A 109 -11.81 5.75 20.71
N LEU A 110 -12.50 4.77 20.12
CA LEU A 110 -12.97 3.57 20.83
C LEU A 110 -11.92 2.46 20.81
N ASP A 111 -11.94 1.64 21.87
CA ASP A 111 -11.01 0.51 22.09
C ASP A 111 -10.94 -0.47 20.90
N ALA A 112 -9.72 -0.80 20.46
CA ALA A 112 -9.45 -1.67 19.32
C ALA A 112 -9.99 -3.10 19.48
N ALA A 113 -10.06 -3.64 20.71
CA ALA A 113 -10.64 -4.96 20.97
C ALA A 113 -12.15 -4.99 20.69
N LYS A 114 -12.86 -3.89 20.96
CA LYS A 114 -14.28 -3.74 20.62
C LYS A 114 -14.48 -3.63 19.11
N ALA A 115 -13.56 -2.97 18.39
CA ALA A 115 -13.62 -2.90 16.93
C ALA A 115 -13.47 -4.29 16.27
N ARG A 116 -12.52 -5.11 16.75
CA ARG A 116 -12.25 -6.46 16.22
C ARG A 116 -13.46 -7.39 16.26
N LYS A 117 -14.13 -7.51 17.42
CA LYS A 117 -15.29 -8.40 17.59
C LYS A 117 -16.43 -8.07 16.62
N ILE A 118 -16.76 -6.78 16.46
CA ILE A 118 -17.86 -6.37 15.60
C ILE A 118 -17.47 -6.50 14.11
N TYR A 119 -16.19 -6.44 13.77
CA TYR A 119 -15.69 -6.82 12.44
C TYR A 119 -15.91 -8.33 12.19
N GLU A 120 -15.50 -9.21 13.10
CA GLU A 120 -15.71 -10.67 12.95
C GLU A 120 -17.20 -11.00 12.75
N ASP A 121 -18.09 -10.32 13.46
CA ASP A 121 -19.54 -10.46 13.31
C ASP A 121 -20.09 -9.91 11.96
N ILE A 122 -19.45 -8.90 11.37
CA ILE A 122 -19.78 -8.42 10.01
C ILE A 122 -19.30 -9.44 8.97
N VAL A 123 -18.06 -9.93 9.07
CA VAL A 123 -17.49 -10.88 8.10
C VAL A 123 -18.28 -12.19 8.07
N ARG A 124 -18.62 -12.74 9.24
CA ARG A 124 -19.46 -13.95 9.38
C ARG A 124 -20.82 -13.80 8.68
N LYS A 125 -21.39 -12.59 8.65
CA LYS A 125 -22.70 -12.31 8.03
C LYS A 125 -22.60 -12.03 6.53
N LEU A 126 -21.53 -11.36 6.07
CA LEU A 126 -21.38 -10.96 4.67
C LEU A 126 -20.70 -12.01 3.78
N LYS A 127 -20.04 -13.03 4.35
CA LYS A 127 -19.27 -14.07 3.61
C LYS A 127 -18.27 -13.51 2.59
N ASP A 128 -17.74 -12.30 2.83
CA ASP A 128 -16.75 -11.68 1.96
C ASP A 128 -15.35 -12.20 2.30
N PRO A 129 -14.70 -12.98 1.42
CA PRO A 129 -13.36 -13.53 1.69
C PRO A 129 -12.29 -12.45 1.77
N ALA A 130 -12.52 -11.28 1.18
CA ALA A 130 -11.56 -10.18 1.21
C ALA A 130 -11.56 -9.39 2.52
N LEU A 131 -12.59 -9.57 3.35
CA LEU A 131 -12.54 -9.04 4.71
C LEU A 131 -11.62 -9.94 5.55
N LEU A 132 -11.73 -11.28 5.43
CA LEU A 132 -10.93 -12.24 6.20
C LEU A 132 -9.41 -12.04 6.09
N GLU A 133 -8.92 -11.51 4.96
CA GLU A 133 -7.52 -11.15 4.71
C GLU A 133 -6.97 -10.19 5.80
N TYR A 134 -7.81 -9.36 6.42
CA TYR A 134 -7.44 -8.42 7.49
C TYR A 134 -7.36 -9.01 8.90
N SER A 135 -7.69 -10.30 9.09
CA SER A 135 -7.73 -10.94 10.42
C SER A 135 -6.40 -10.90 11.20
N ASN A 136 -5.27 -10.78 10.48
CA ASN A 136 -3.92 -10.68 11.04
C ASN A 136 -3.45 -9.25 11.36
N GLN A 137 -4.22 -8.23 10.98
CA GLN A 137 -3.95 -6.82 11.28
C GLN A 137 -4.89 -6.29 12.37
N SER A 138 -4.54 -5.14 12.97
CA SER A 138 -5.49 -4.39 13.78
C SER A 138 -6.44 -3.63 12.85
N LEU A 139 -7.71 -3.46 13.23
CA LEU A 139 -8.67 -2.74 12.40
C LEU A 139 -9.24 -1.53 13.12
N PHE A 140 -9.09 -0.36 12.50
CA PHE A 140 -9.74 0.86 12.94
C PHE A 140 -11.08 1.03 12.21
N ARG A 141 -12.14 1.32 12.97
CA ARG A 141 -13.50 1.51 12.43
C ARG A 141 -14.19 2.74 12.97
N VAL A 142 -14.73 3.57 12.08
CA VAL A 142 -15.59 4.71 12.43
C VAL A 142 -16.90 4.65 11.65
N ARG A 143 -18.03 4.89 12.33
CA ARG A 143 -19.34 5.06 11.69
C ARG A 143 -19.42 6.47 11.10
N ILE A 144 -19.82 6.58 9.84
CA ILE A 144 -19.91 7.83 9.08
C ILE A 144 -21.35 8.05 8.63
N PHE A 145 -21.95 9.12 9.14
CA PHE A 145 -23.25 9.61 8.71
C PHE A 145 -23.35 11.13 8.97
N PRO A 146 -23.98 11.92 8.07
CA PRO A 146 -24.37 11.54 6.72
C PRO A 146 -23.18 11.54 5.74
N ILE A 147 -23.27 10.69 4.72
CA ILE A 147 -22.50 10.81 3.47
C ILE A 147 -23.50 11.30 2.42
N GLU A 148 -23.47 12.59 2.12
CA GLU A 148 -24.53 13.29 1.40
C GLU A 148 -24.57 12.89 -0.09
N ALA A 149 -25.75 12.94 -0.71
CA ALA A 149 -25.94 12.66 -2.13
C ALA A 149 -25.05 13.55 -3.03
N ASN A 150 -24.39 12.97 -4.03
CA ASN A 150 -23.55 13.67 -5.01
C ASN A 150 -22.48 14.60 -4.41
N LYS A 151 -22.00 14.31 -3.20
CA LYS A 151 -21.00 15.12 -2.47
C LYS A 151 -19.78 14.31 -2.06
N GLU A 152 -18.73 15.05 -1.74
CA GLU A 152 -17.48 14.51 -1.21
C GLU A 152 -17.48 14.44 0.33
N LYS A 153 -16.69 13.51 0.87
CA LYS A 153 -16.40 13.37 2.30
C LYS A 153 -14.89 13.17 2.46
N ARG A 154 -14.21 14.15 3.06
CA ARG A 154 -12.78 14.09 3.34
C ARG A 154 -12.52 13.49 4.72
N ILE A 155 -11.59 12.55 4.78
CA ILE A 155 -11.12 11.89 6.00
C ILE A 155 -9.62 12.14 6.13
N HIS A 156 -9.17 12.43 7.34
CA HIS A 156 -7.75 12.45 7.68
C HIS A 156 -7.48 11.48 8.82
N ILE A 157 -6.45 10.66 8.67
CA ILE A 157 -5.96 9.77 9.73
C ILE A 157 -4.44 9.91 9.81
N SER A 158 -3.91 9.89 11.03
CA SER A 158 -2.47 9.74 11.23
C SER A 158 -2.16 8.73 12.31
N TYR A 159 -1.08 7.98 12.10
CA TYR A 159 -0.64 6.92 12.99
C TYR A 159 0.88 6.81 13.00
N SER A 160 1.41 6.15 14.03
CA SER A 160 2.83 5.85 14.17
C SER A 160 3.06 4.36 14.32
N GLU A 161 4.10 3.83 13.71
CA GLU A 161 4.47 2.42 13.77
C GLU A 161 5.98 2.23 13.94
N VAL A 162 6.37 1.07 14.46
CA VAL A 162 7.75 0.58 14.43
C VAL A 162 7.83 -0.44 13.31
N LEU A 163 8.62 -0.12 12.29
CA LEU A 163 8.79 -0.92 11.10
C LEU A 163 9.60 -2.17 11.39
N GLU A 164 9.22 -3.29 10.76
CA GLU A 164 9.97 -4.53 10.86
C GLU A 164 11.34 -4.39 10.19
N LYS A 165 12.34 -4.98 10.83
CA LYS A 165 13.75 -4.91 10.42
C LYS A 165 14.35 -6.30 10.39
N ASP A 166 14.72 -6.75 9.19
CA ASP A 166 15.54 -7.94 8.99
C ASP A 166 16.98 -7.52 8.66
N ASN A 167 17.92 -7.93 9.52
CA ASN A 167 19.34 -7.60 9.47
C ASN A 167 19.63 -6.09 9.41
N ASN A 168 19.77 -5.55 8.20
CA ASN A 168 20.08 -4.15 7.90
C ASN A 168 19.02 -3.50 7.01
N THR A 169 17.96 -4.23 6.64
CA THR A 169 16.83 -3.74 5.84
C THR A 169 15.65 -3.44 6.75
N VAL A 170 15.02 -2.29 6.56
CA VAL A 170 13.71 -1.96 7.12
C VAL A 170 12.67 -2.04 6.00
N GLU A 171 11.52 -2.67 6.27
CA GLU A 171 10.38 -2.69 5.35
C GLU A 171 9.29 -1.72 5.82
N TYR A 172 8.86 -0.84 4.92
CA TYR A 172 7.63 -0.06 5.06
C TYR A 172 6.56 -0.61 4.13
N VAL A 173 5.36 -0.86 4.65
CA VAL A 173 4.20 -1.27 3.87
C VAL A 173 3.06 -0.29 4.16
N PHE A 174 2.52 0.38 3.14
CA PHE A 174 1.41 1.34 3.34
C PHE A 174 0.04 0.68 3.57
N PRO A 175 -0.04 -0.65 3.43
CA PRO A 175 -0.90 -1.35 2.47
C PRO A 175 -1.92 -0.55 1.59
N LEU A 176 -2.09 -0.95 0.32
CA LEU A 176 -2.84 -0.20 -0.72
C LEU A 176 -3.88 -1.02 -1.49
N ASN A 177 -3.78 -2.36 -1.49
CA ASN A 177 -4.62 -3.26 -2.28
C ASN A 177 -6.13 -3.18 -1.92
N THR A 178 -6.88 -2.34 -2.62
CA THR A 178 -8.33 -2.09 -2.38
C THR A 178 -9.23 -2.49 -3.56
N LYS A 179 -8.68 -3.14 -4.60
CA LYS A 179 -9.36 -3.47 -5.87
C LYS A 179 -10.76 -4.10 -5.74
N LYS A 180 -11.01 -4.85 -4.66
CA LYS A 180 -12.29 -5.56 -4.41
C LYS A 180 -13.38 -4.66 -3.79
N TYR A 181 -13.02 -3.47 -3.30
CA TYR A 181 -13.91 -2.57 -2.54
C TYR A 181 -14.16 -1.21 -3.20
N THR A 182 -13.27 -0.74 -4.06
CA THR A 182 -13.46 0.54 -4.75
C THR A 182 -14.27 0.36 -6.02
N ALA A 183 -15.30 1.19 -6.20
CA ALA A 183 -16.18 1.20 -7.39
C ALA A 183 -15.42 1.38 -8.72
N ALA A 184 -14.31 2.09 -8.62
CA ALA A 184 -13.55 2.66 -9.72
C ALA A 184 -12.06 2.68 -9.32
N PRO A 185 -11.15 2.89 -10.27
CA PRO A 185 -9.76 3.25 -9.96
C PRO A 185 -9.70 4.45 -9.01
N LEU A 186 -8.70 4.48 -8.12
CA LEU A 186 -8.40 5.65 -7.31
C LEU A 186 -7.99 6.78 -8.25
N LYS A 187 -8.53 7.97 -8.01
CA LYS A 187 -8.09 9.19 -8.70
C LYS A 187 -7.13 9.96 -7.81
N ASN A 188 -6.23 10.74 -8.40
CA ASN A 188 -5.32 11.67 -7.72
C ASN A 188 -4.64 11.03 -6.48
N THR A 189 -3.89 9.96 -6.73
CA THR A 189 -3.13 9.24 -5.69
C THR A 189 -1.71 9.78 -5.62
N SER A 190 -1.23 10.14 -4.44
CA SER A 190 0.16 10.53 -4.23
C SER A 190 0.73 9.99 -2.92
N PHE A 191 2.00 9.57 -2.99
CA PHE A 191 2.81 9.13 -1.86
C PHE A 191 4.06 9.97 -1.79
N LYS A 192 4.33 10.53 -0.61
CA LYS A 192 5.56 11.25 -0.31
C LYS A 192 6.17 10.68 0.96
N ILE A 193 7.35 10.07 0.83
CA ILE A 193 8.07 9.46 1.95
C ILE A 193 9.34 10.28 2.21
N GLU A 194 9.38 10.99 3.33
CA GLU A 194 10.56 11.69 3.83
C GLU A 194 11.37 10.74 4.71
N LEU A 195 12.53 10.34 4.23
CA LEU A 195 13.45 9.44 4.92
C LEU A 195 14.58 10.22 5.60
N ASN A 196 14.78 9.97 6.89
CA ASN A 196 15.90 10.45 7.68
C ASN A 196 16.51 9.28 8.48
N SER A 197 17.82 9.28 8.69
CA SER A 197 18.48 8.21 9.44
C SER A 197 19.74 8.70 10.13
N GLU A 198 20.08 8.07 11.25
CA GLU A 198 21.36 8.25 11.91
C GLU A 198 22.49 7.50 11.19
N SER A 199 22.15 6.42 10.47
CA SER A 199 23.06 5.61 9.64
C SER A 199 23.07 6.04 8.17
N LYS A 200 24.03 5.53 7.38
CA LYS A 200 24.05 5.80 5.93
C LYS A 200 23.01 4.93 5.22
N ILE A 201 22.16 5.55 4.42
CA ILE A 201 21.20 4.88 3.54
C ILE A 201 21.96 4.35 2.32
N LYS A 202 21.89 3.04 2.06
CA LYS A 202 22.49 2.39 0.89
C LYS A 202 21.46 2.08 -0.16
N THR A 203 20.43 1.34 0.19
CA THR A 203 19.33 0.96 -0.71
C THR A 203 18.05 1.66 -0.33
N ILE A 204 17.32 2.04 -1.37
CA ILE A 204 15.94 2.47 -1.33
C ILE A 204 15.36 1.84 -2.58
N TYR A 205 14.39 0.94 -2.47
CA TYR A 205 13.69 0.40 -3.64
C TYR A 205 12.26 -0.02 -3.25
N SER A 206 11.37 0.00 -4.24
CA SER A 206 10.02 -0.53 -4.14
C SER A 206 9.87 -1.63 -5.20
N PRO A 207 9.56 -2.88 -4.83
CA PRO A 207 9.27 -3.94 -5.80
C PRO A 207 7.81 -3.93 -6.28
N THR A 208 7.03 -2.92 -5.87
CA THR A 208 5.56 -2.88 -6.07
C THR A 208 5.09 -1.73 -6.96
N HIS A 209 5.76 -0.59 -6.84
CA HIS A 209 5.41 0.67 -7.50
C HIS A 209 6.70 1.36 -7.94
N GLU A 210 6.76 1.88 -9.16
CA GLU A 210 7.90 2.67 -9.62
C GLU A 210 7.90 4.03 -8.91
N MET A 211 8.88 4.29 -8.05
CA MET A 211 8.95 5.51 -7.24
C MET A 211 10.18 6.34 -7.61
N GLU A 212 10.02 7.66 -7.71
CA GLU A 212 11.15 8.58 -7.87
C GLU A 212 11.89 8.72 -6.54
N ILE A 213 13.23 8.57 -6.54
CA ILE A 213 14.06 8.59 -5.33
C ILE A 213 15.07 9.74 -5.39
N ASN A 214 14.78 10.82 -4.68
CA ASN A 214 15.63 12.01 -4.62
C ASN A 214 16.49 12.02 -3.33
N ARG A 215 17.74 11.56 -3.43
CA ARG A 215 18.67 11.51 -2.28
C ARG A 215 19.22 12.90 -1.94
N LYS A 216 19.18 13.25 -0.65
CA LYS A 216 19.70 14.51 -0.08
C LYS A 216 20.91 14.23 0.82
N GLY A 217 21.96 13.69 0.21
CA GLY A 217 23.16 13.18 0.89
C GLY A 217 23.03 11.72 1.32
N GLU A 218 23.92 11.28 2.22
CA GLU A 218 23.98 9.86 2.64
C GLU A 218 22.92 9.44 3.68
N LYS A 219 22.24 10.40 4.32
CA LYS A 219 21.36 10.16 5.48
C LYS A 219 19.92 10.61 5.30
N ARG A 220 19.58 11.23 4.15
CA ARG A 220 18.24 11.74 3.85
C ARG A 220 17.84 11.42 2.41
N ALA A 221 16.57 11.12 2.19
CA ALA A 221 15.99 11.01 0.87
C ALA A 221 14.52 11.43 0.89
N ILE A 222 14.00 11.84 -0.26
CA ILE A 222 12.57 12.02 -0.50
C ILE A 222 12.20 11.04 -1.60
N ILE A 223 11.20 10.20 -1.34
CA ILE A 223 10.67 9.24 -2.29
C ILE A 223 9.26 9.69 -2.68
N GLY A 224 8.98 9.76 -3.98
CA GLY A 224 7.70 10.20 -4.54
C GLY A 224 7.07 9.14 -5.43
N PHE A 225 5.74 9.07 -5.41
CA PHE A 225 4.92 8.40 -6.41
C PHE A 225 3.65 9.23 -6.62
N GLU A 226 3.24 9.43 -7.86
CA GLU A 226 1.97 10.08 -8.20
C GLU A 226 1.27 9.32 -9.34
N ALA A 227 -0.05 9.17 -9.24
CA ALA A 227 -0.87 8.56 -10.27
C ALA A 227 -2.26 9.23 -10.34
N ASN A 228 -2.59 9.76 -11.52
CA ASN A 228 -3.91 10.35 -11.77
C ASN A 228 -5.04 9.32 -11.73
N ILE A 229 -4.76 8.08 -12.15
CA ILE A 229 -5.67 6.93 -12.16
C ILE A 229 -4.87 5.71 -11.73
N LEU A 230 -5.18 5.11 -10.58
CA LEU A 230 -4.52 3.91 -10.06
C LEU A 230 -5.51 2.77 -9.85
N LYS A 231 -5.17 1.57 -10.34
CA LYS A 231 -5.86 0.32 -10.00
C LYS A 231 -5.08 -0.35 -8.87
N PRO A 232 -5.56 -0.31 -7.61
CA PRO A 232 -4.80 -0.76 -6.45
C PRO A 232 -4.86 -2.29 -6.32
N ASP A 233 -4.00 -3.00 -7.06
CA ASP A 233 -3.97 -4.47 -7.12
C ASP A 233 -2.96 -5.12 -6.16
N ARG A 234 -2.14 -4.30 -5.48
CA ARG A 234 -1.09 -4.71 -4.54
C ARG A 234 -0.82 -3.59 -3.53
N ASP A 235 -0.15 -3.94 -2.44
CA ASP A 235 0.33 -2.98 -1.44
C ASP A 235 1.51 -2.17 -1.97
N MET A 236 1.67 -0.93 -1.49
CA MET A 236 2.92 -0.20 -1.69
C MET A 236 3.93 -0.60 -0.61
N LYS A 237 5.06 -1.17 -1.06
CA LYS A 237 6.19 -1.60 -0.23
C LYS A 237 7.44 -0.79 -0.56
N LEU A 238 8.15 -0.32 0.46
CA LEU A 238 9.46 0.32 0.34
C LEU A 238 10.48 -0.37 1.26
N PHE A 239 11.59 -0.83 0.69
CA PHE A 239 12.69 -1.42 1.44
C PHE A 239 13.86 -0.43 1.53
N ILE A 240 14.36 -0.25 2.75
CA ILE A 240 15.41 0.71 3.08
C ILE A 240 16.58 -0.02 3.74
N GLY A 241 17.73 -0.11 3.07
CA GLY A 241 18.93 -0.72 3.62
C GLY A 241 19.87 0.30 4.23
N TYR A 242 20.17 0.14 5.52
CA TYR A 242 21.12 0.96 6.27
C TYR A 242 22.44 0.21 6.47
N THR A 243 23.57 0.92 6.47
CA THR A 243 24.83 0.32 6.95
C THR A 243 25.85 1.36 7.40
N LYS A 244 26.87 0.89 8.12
CA LYS A 244 28.10 1.64 8.42
C LYS A 244 29.23 1.35 7.41
N SER A 245 29.14 0.26 6.65
CA SER A 245 30.13 -0.19 5.67
C SER A 245 30.18 0.61 4.36
N LYS A 246 31.30 0.51 3.62
CA LYS A 246 31.44 1.15 2.29
C LYS A 246 30.51 0.52 1.26
N ILE A 247 30.45 -0.81 1.19
CA ILE A 247 29.47 -1.58 0.42
C ILE A 247 28.24 -1.82 1.33
N GLY A 248 27.04 -1.64 0.77
CA GLY A 248 25.81 -2.12 1.40
C GLY A 248 25.55 -3.55 0.95
N VAL A 249 25.47 -4.48 1.89
CA VAL A 249 24.88 -5.80 1.68
C VAL A 249 23.72 -5.90 2.65
N SER A 250 22.54 -6.23 2.13
CA SER A 250 21.40 -6.59 2.97
C SER A 250 20.77 -7.87 2.46
N THR A 251 20.33 -8.70 3.41
CA THR A 251 19.71 -9.99 3.12
C THR A 251 18.31 -9.97 3.72
N LEU A 252 17.33 -10.45 2.97
CA LEU A 252 15.99 -10.77 3.45
C LEU A 252 15.81 -12.27 3.34
N SER A 253 15.38 -12.94 4.40
CA SER A 253 15.22 -14.40 4.45
C SER A 253 13.80 -14.81 4.81
N TYR A 254 13.25 -15.81 4.13
CA TYR A 254 11.93 -16.35 4.40
C TYR A 254 11.99 -17.88 4.47
N LYS A 255 11.27 -18.46 5.44
CA LYS A 255 11.10 -19.91 5.56
C LYS A 255 9.76 -20.22 6.22
N GLU A 256 8.92 -20.98 5.52
CA GLU A 256 7.75 -21.62 6.11
C GLU A 256 8.12 -22.98 6.71
N ALA A 257 7.37 -23.46 7.72
CA ALA A 257 7.80 -24.57 8.57
C ALA A 257 8.13 -25.87 7.82
N ASN A 258 7.44 -26.12 6.69
CA ASN A 258 7.54 -27.35 5.89
C ASN A 258 8.07 -27.13 4.46
N GLU A 259 8.51 -25.92 4.10
CA GLU A 259 9.01 -25.62 2.75
C GLU A 259 10.50 -25.24 2.74
N PRO A 260 11.22 -25.42 1.61
CA PRO A 260 12.54 -24.87 1.41
C PRO A 260 12.52 -23.34 1.56
N GLY A 261 13.33 -22.81 2.47
CA GLY A 261 13.46 -21.36 2.63
C GLY A 261 14.14 -20.70 1.43
N PHE A 262 13.78 -19.45 1.16
CA PHE A 262 14.43 -18.61 0.15
C PHE A 262 15.00 -17.35 0.79
N PHE A 263 15.97 -16.73 0.11
CA PHE A 263 16.54 -15.46 0.54
C PHE A 263 16.82 -14.57 -0.67
N MET A 264 16.87 -13.26 -0.44
CA MET A 264 17.28 -12.26 -1.42
C MET A 264 18.45 -11.47 -0.84
N ILE A 265 19.53 -11.34 -1.62
CA ILE A 265 20.67 -10.47 -1.27
C ILE A 265 20.63 -9.24 -2.15
N ASN A 266 20.46 -8.07 -1.53
CA ASN A 266 20.69 -6.78 -2.16
C ASN A 266 22.13 -6.34 -1.91
N ILE A 267 22.97 -6.44 -2.94
CA ILE A 267 24.30 -5.82 -2.95
C ILE A 267 24.15 -4.44 -3.59
N SER A 268 24.68 -3.41 -2.93
CA SER A 268 24.69 -2.06 -3.47
C SER A 268 26.02 -1.37 -3.17
N PRO A 269 26.76 -0.93 -4.21
CA PRO A 269 27.96 -0.13 -4.01
C PRO A 269 27.61 1.15 -3.25
N GLY A 270 28.56 1.63 -2.44
CA GLY A 270 28.41 2.93 -1.81
C GLY A 270 28.37 4.05 -2.85
N LEU A 271 27.74 5.18 -2.50
CA LEU A 271 27.86 6.39 -3.30
C LEU A 271 29.34 6.76 -3.43
N VAL A 272 29.85 6.76 -4.66
CA VAL A 272 31.22 7.19 -4.97
C VAL A 272 31.21 8.72 -5.03
N THR A 273 31.36 9.35 -3.87
CA THR A 273 31.46 10.82 -3.73
C THR A 273 32.84 11.37 -4.07
N ASP A 274 33.85 10.49 -4.07
CA ASP A 274 35.23 10.81 -4.40
C ASP A 274 35.48 10.61 -5.90
N LYS A 275 35.64 11.72 -6.64
CA LYS A 275 35.90 11.68 -8.09
C LYS A 275 37.16 10.88 -8.45
N ASN A 276 38.15 10.81 -7.56
CA ASN A 276 39.39 10.06 -7.78
C ASN A 276 39.20 8.53 -7.66
N LYS A 277 38.00 8.07 -7.28
CA LYS A 277 37.60 6.65 -7.27
C LYS A 277 36.63 6.29 -8.39
N ILE A 278 36.31 7.23 -9.28
CA ILE A 278 35.60 6.92 -10.52
C ILE A 278 36.60 6.21 -11.44
N ILE A 279 36.36 4.94 -11.72
CA ILE A 279 37.17 4.16 -12.67
C ILE A 279 37.01 4.81 -14.05
N SER A 280 38.13 5.23 -14.66
CA SER A 280 38.15 5.72 -16.04
C SER A 280 37.55 4.66 -16.97
N LYS A 281 36.66 5.08 -17.86
CA LYS A 281 36.04 4.20 -18.86
C LYS A 281 36.43 4.68 -20.24
N ASP A 282 37.01 3.79 -21.02
CA ASP A 282 37.11 3.98 -22.46
C ASP A 282 35.74 3.66 -23.07
N ILE A 283 35.11 4.66 -23.68
CA ILE A 283 33.78 4.55 -24.27
C ILE A 283 33.90 4.89 -25.76
N THR A 284 33.73 3.88 -26.61
CA THR A 284 33.68 4.05 -28.06
C THR A 284 32.22 4.13 -28.51
N PHE A 285 31.84 5.25 -29.12
CA PHE A 285 30.56 5.38 -29.81
C PHE A 285 30.74 4.95 -31.26
N VAL A 286 30.03 3.91 -31.68
CA VAL A 286 29.92 3.52 -33.09
C VAL A 286 28.56 3.98 -33.58
N LEU A 287 28.55 5.02 -34.41
CA LEU A 287 27.35 5.64 -34.95
C LEU A 287 27.18 5.24 -36.41
N ASP A 288 25.96 4.88 -36.80
CA ASP A 288 25.63 4.70 -38.21
C ASP A 288 25.57 6.06 -38.91
N VAL A 289 26.24 6.16 -40.06
CA VAL A 289 26.29 7.35 -40.94
C VAL A 289 25.75 7.03 -42.34
N SER A 290 24.99 5.94 -42.48
CA SER A 290 24.28 5.56 -43.70
C SER A 290 23.33 6.67 -44.19
N GLY A 291 23.01 6.68 -45.49
CA GLY A 291 22.12 7.70 -46.07
C GLY A 291 20.73 7.78 -45.41
N SER A 292 20.26 6.70 -44.76
CA SER A 292 19.04 6.63 -43.95
C SER A 292 19.06 7.43 -42.64
N MET A 293 20.23 7.93 -42.24
CA MET A 293 20.45 8.78 -41.06
C MET A 293 20.37 10.28 -41.36
N ALA A 294 20.34 10.68 -42.64
CA ALA A 294 20.32 12.08 -43.04
C ALA A 294 19.15 12.89 -42.45
N GLY A 295 19.42 14.15 -42.10
CA GLY A 295 18.47 15.06 -41.44
C GLY A 295 18.39 14.82 -39.92
N LYS A 296 17.19 15.00 -39.35
CA LYS A 296 16.96 15.07 -37.89
C LYS A 296 17.55 13.93 -37.05
N LYS A 297 17.77 12.74 -37.61
CA LYS A 297 18.36 11.60 -36.87
C LYS A 297 19.86 11.76 -36.61
N MET A 298 20.55 12.60 -37.39
CA MET A 298 21.98 12.88 -37.23
C MET A 298 22.23 14.18 -36.44
N GLU A 299 21.19 15.00 -36.26
CA GLU A 299 21.20 16.24 -35.47
C GLU A 299 20.82 16.03 -33.98
N GLN A 300 20.38 14.81 -33.62
CA GLN A 300 19.93 14.41 -32.27
C GLN A 300 20.95 13.52 -31.56
#